data_AF-V9I0L9-F1
#
_entry.id   AF-V9I0L9-F1
#
_cell.length_a   1.000
_cell.length_b   1.000
_cell.length_c   1.000
_cell.angle_alpha   90.00
_cell.angle_beta   90.00
_cell.angle_gamma   90.00
#
_symmetry.space_group_name_H-M   'P 1'
#
loop_
_entity.id
_entity.type
_entity.pdbx_description
1 polymer ?
#
loop_
_entity_poly.entity_id
_entity_poly.type
_entity_poly.pdbx_seq_one_letter_code
_entity_poly.pdbx_strand_id
1 'polypeptide(L)'
;QVTRRDAASDFFGQANVPHQAITMGIGSILKSRRLILLAFGEAKARVLAKAVEEGVTDAVAASYLQTHPSSTIYCDSSAAAQLTRVRCPWVLTAGNSLMKVEYTPEVVKKAVIWLSTETGKPVLRLQDDDYRDHHLTQLIDTQGPAHVLNLRVYKDLNRTLTGWPGGRTESKTACTGPMQHPTLKGEFTHYDNSIATQKRVVIFSPHPDDDVISMGGTLIRLCDQGHTVHVCYQTSGNIAVSDDD
;
A
#
# COMPACT_ATOMS: atom_id res chain seq x y z
N GLN A 1 -24.23 9.77 -10.42
CA GLN A 1 -24.30 10.03 -8.97
C GLN A 1 -22.93 10.28 -8.33
N VAL A 2 -21.86 9.59 -8.79
CA VAL A 2 -20.48 9.77 -8.29
C VAL A 2 -20.01 11.24 -8.32
N THR A 3 -20.23 11.96 -9.42
CA THR A 3 -19.82 13.37 -9.57
C THR A 3 -20.40 14.33 -8.54
N ARG A 4 -21.67 14.14 -8.12
CA ARG A 4 -22.29 14.98 -7.08
C ARG A 4 -21.77 14.66 -5.69
N ARG A 5 -21.38 13.40 -5.45
CA ARG A 5 -20.76 13.00 -4.19
C ARG A 5 -19.34 13.54 -4.09
N ASP A 6 -18.58 13.48 -5.18
CA ASP A 6 -17.21 13.99 -5.24
C ASP A 6 -17.15 15.51 -5.03
N ALA A 7 -18.10 16.26 -5.59
CA ALA A 7 -18.18 17.71 -5.42
C ALA A 7 -18.81 18.15 -4.08
N ALA A 8 -19.35 17.23 -3.27
CA ALA A 8 -20.13 17.59 -2.09
C ALA A 8 -19.34 18.42 -1.07
N SER A 9 -18.03 18.21 -0.95
CA SER A 9 -17.16 19.01 -0.08
C SER A 9 -17.17 20.49 -0.45
N ASP A 10 -17.13 20.78 -1.74
CA ASP A 10 -16.96 22.13 -2.28
C ASP A 10 -18.29 22.92 -2.21
N PHE A 11 -19.41 22.20 -2.17
CA PHE A 11 -20.77 22.76 -2.08
C PHE A 11 -21.37 22.65 -0.67
N PHE A 12 -20.59 22.27 0.35
CA PHE A 12 -21.07 22.11 1.74
C PHE A 12 -22.23 21.11 1.89
N GLY A 13 -22.20 20.03 1.10
CA GLY A 13 -23.17 18.95 1.16
C GLY A 13 -23.72 18.59 -0.22
N GLN A 14 -24.01 17.30 -0.40
CA GLN A 14 -24.48 16.77 -1.69
C GLN A 14 -25.81 17.40 -2.15
N ALA A 15 -26.67 17.78 -1.22
CA ALA A 15 -27.95 18.44 -1.50
C ALA A 15 -27.76 19.79 -2.23
N ASN A 16 -26.65 20.48 -1.96
CA ASN A 16 -26.33 21.78 -2.55
C ASN A 16 -25.64 21.67 -3.91
N VAL A 17 -25.20 20.47 -4.30
CA VAL A 17 -24.56 20.27 -5.61
C VAL A 17 -25.63 20.30 -6.71
N PRO A 18 -25.51 21.18 -7.72
CA PRO A 18 -26.45 21.26 -8.83
C PRO A 18 -26.68 19.89 -9.51
N HIS A 19 -27.91 19.66 -9.96
CA HIS A 19 -28.28 18.43 -10.65
C HIS A 19 -27.84 18.40 -12.12
N GLN A 20 -27.59 19.56 -12.71
CA GLN A 20 -27.24 19.71 -14.12
C GLN A 20 -26.12 20.74 -14.25
N ALA A 21 -25.30 20.57 -15.29
CA ALA A 21 -24.21 21.48 -15.64
C ALA A 21 -24.10 21.57 -17.16
N ILE A 22 -23.70 22.74 -17.66
CA ILE A 22 -23.35 22.93 -19.07
C ILE A 22 -21.84 22.69 -19.17
N THR A 23 -21.44 21.76 -20.04
CA THR A 23 -20.03 21.40 -20.24
C THR A 23 -19.72 21.30 -21.73
N MET A 24 -18.44 21.43 -22.07
CA MET A 24 -17.99 21.15 -23.42
C MET A 24 -18.05 19.66 -23.71
N GLY A 25 -18.47 19.30 -24.92
CA GLY A 25 -18.37 17.93 -25.40
C GLY A 25 -16.91 17.52 -25.61
N ILE A 26 -16.64 16.22 -25.46
CA ILE A 26 -15.28 15.68 -25.62
C ILE A 26 -14.74 15.87 -27.04
N GLY A 27 -15.60 15.80 -28.06
CA GLY A 27 -15.22 16.10 -29.44
C GLY A 27 -14.76 17.53 -29.64
N SER A 28 -15.30 18.50 -28.87
CA SER A 28 -14.83 19.89 -28.91
C SER A 28 -13.45 20.02 -28.26
N ILE A 29 -13.22 19.32 -27.14
CA ILE A 29 -11.90 19.26 -26.48
C ILE A 29 -10.87 18.69 -27.45
N LEU A 30 -11.14 17.55 -28.10
CA LEU A 30 -10.23 16.87 -29.03
C LEU A 30 -9.90 17.66 -30.30
N LYS A 31 -10.65 18.72 -30.65
CA LYS A 31 -10.31 19.64 -31.76
C LYS A 31 -9.23 20.66 -31.41
N SER A 32 -8.83 20.74 -30.15
CA SER A 32 -7.79 21.67 -29.69
C SER A 32 -6.44 21.35 -30.34
N ARG A 33 -5.55 22.34 -30.51
CA ARG A 33 -4.21 22.10 -31.07
C ARG A 33 -3.29 21.34 -30.11
N ARG A 34 -3.51 21.50 -28.81
CA ARG A 34 -2.73 20.89 -27.73
C ARG A 34 -3.64 20.67 -26.52
N LEU A 35 -3.49 19.54 -25.87
CA LEU A 35 -4.22 19.16 -24.67
C LEU A 35 -3.25 18.98 -23.50
N ILE A 36 -3.59 19.58 -22.36
CA ILE A 36 -2.85 19.41 -21.12
C ILE A 36 -3.83 18.95 -20.05
N LEU A 37 -3.60 17.76 -19.49
CA LEU A 37 -4.34 17.24 -18.34
C LEU A 37 -3.46 17.34 -17.10
N LEU A 38 -4.03 17.85 -16.01
CA LEU A 38 -3.38 17.90 -14.70
C LEU A 38 -4.11 16.95 -13.74
N ALA A 39 -3.38 16.07 -13.07
CA ALA A 39 -3.96 15.11 -12.12
C ALA A 39 -3.12 15.06 -10.83
N PHE A 40 -3.73 15.37 -9.70
CA PHE A 40 -3.04 15.44 -8.41
C PHE A 40 -3.76 14.62 -7.34
N GLY A 41 -3.00 14.03 -6.43
CA GLY A 41 -3.51 13.29 -5.28
C GLY A 41 -3.83 11.82 -5.57
N GLU A 42 -3.71 11.00 -4.53
CA GLU A 42 -3.89 9.55 -4.57
C GLU A 42 -5.27 9.12 -5.08
N ALA A 43 -6.31 9.88 -4.77
CA ALA A 43 -7.68 9.61 -5.22
C ALA A 43 -7.81 9.52 -6.76
N LYS A 44 -6.88 10.14 -7.51
CA LYS A 44 -6.85 10.10 -8.97
C LYS A 44 -5.99 8.99 -9.54
N ALA A 45 -5.22 8.27 -8.72
CA ALA A 45 -4.23 7.32 -9.21
C ALA A 45 -4.83 6.19 -10.05
N ARG A 46 -5.91 5.59 -9.56
CA ARG A 46 -6.59 4.49 -10.26
C ARG A 46 -7.17 4.94 -11.61
N VAL A 47 -7.89 6.07 -11.65
CA VAL A 47 -8.51 6.55 -12.90
C VAL A 47 -7.46 7.04 -13.89
N LEU A 48 -6.36 7.62 -13.40
CA LEU A 48 -5.24 8.02 -14.25
C LEU A 48 -4.58 6.83 -14.93
N ALA A 49 -4.32 5.75 -14.19
CA ALA A 49 -3.78 4.52 -14.76
C ALA A 49 -4.68 3.97 -15.87
N LYS A 50 -6.00 3.91 -15.64
CA LYS A 50 -6.96 3.53 -16.68
C LYS A 50 -6.92 4.45 -17.90
N ALA A 51 -6.89 5.75 -17.66
CA ALA A 51 -6.91 6.75 -18.73
C ALA A 51 -5.66 6.71 -19.61
N VAL A 52 -4.53 6.20 -19.11
CA VAL A 52 -3.25 6.21 -19.83
C VAL A 52 -2.88 4.81 -20.37
N GLU A 53 -3.18 3.75 -19.63
CA GLU A 53 -2.65 2.41 -19.89
C GLU A 53 -3.72 1.42 -20.41
N GLU A 54 -5.00 1.64 -20.10
CA GLU A 54 -6.09 0.83 -20.64
C GLU A 54 -6.61 1.39 -21.98
N GLY A 55 -7.38 0.58 -22.70
CA GLY A 55 -7.99 0.99 -23.97
C GLY A 55 -8.99 2.15 -23.80
N VAL A 56 -9.27 2.85 -24.90
CA VAL A 56 -10.22 3.97 -24.91
C VAL A 56 -11.63 3.48 -24.61
N THR A 57 -12.29 4.03 -23.58
CA THR A 57 -13.66 3.66 -23.18
C THR A 57 -14.50 4.87 -22.77
N ASP A 58 -15.82 4.78 -22.96
CA ASP A 58 -16.77 5.81 -22.53
C ASP A 58 -16.86 5.96 -21.00
N ALA A 59 -16.53 4.90 -20.27
CA ALA A 59 -16.50 4.93 -18.81
C ALA A 59 -15.41 5.85 -18.26
N VAL A 60 -14.33 6.07 -19.02
CA VAL A 60 -13.19 6.91 -18.62
C VAL A 60 -12.95 7.95 -19.69
N ALA A 61 -13.67 9.07 -19.63
CA ALA A 61 -13.56 10.15 -20.63
C ALA A 61 -12.10 10.59 -20.92
N ALA A 62 -11.22 10.61 -19.92
CA ALA A 62 -9.81 10.97 -20.11
C ALA A 62 -9.03 10.01 -21.03
N SER A 63 -9.49 8.76 -21.24
CA SER A 63 -8.83 7.82 -22.16
C SER A 63 -8.88 8.29 -23.61
N TYR A 64 -9.87 9.09 -24.00
CA TYR A 64 -9.93 9.68 -25.33
C TYR A 64 -8.74 10.61 -25.63
N LEU A 65 -8.05 11.12 -24.61
CA LEU A 65 -6.83 11.93 -24.82
C LEU A 65 -5.69 11.13 -25.46
N GLN A 66 -5.72 9.80 -25.39
CA GLN A 66 -4.77 8.92 -26.07
C GLN A 66 -4.84 9.04 -27.61
N THR A 67 -6.00 9.41 -28.17
CA THR A 67 -6.18 9.52 -29.62
C THR A 67 -5.69 10.86 -30.18
N HIS A 68 -5.36 11.82 -29.31
CA HIS A 68 -4.97 13.16 -29.71
C HIS A 68 -3.45 13.23 -29.97
N PRO A 69 -2.99 13.75 -31.13
CA PRO A 69 -1.57 13.72 -31.50
C PRO A 69 -0.67 14.61 -30.61
N SER A 70 -1.25 15.56 -29.88
CA SER A 70 -0.52 16.50 -29.00
C SER A 70 -1.19 16.61 -27.64
N SER A 71 -1.26 15.50 -26.90
CA SER A 71 -1.72 15.48 -25.50
C SER A 71 -0.54 15.32 -24.54
N THR A 72 -0.61 15.98 -23.39
CA THR A 72 0.40 15.88 -22.33
C THR A 72 -0.30 15.80 -20.99
N ILE A 73 0.14 14.89 -20.13
CA ILE A 73 -0.44 14.70 -18.81
C ILE A 73 0.64 15.00 -17.77
N TYR A 74 0.33 15.89 -16.83
CA TYR A 74 1.16 16.16 -15.67
C TYR A 74 0.47 15.59 -14.43
N CYS A 75 1.23 14.85 -13.64
CA CYS A 75 0.74 14.28 -12.39
C CYS A 75 1.79 14.34 -11.28
N ASP A 76 1.34 14.35 -10.03
CA ASP A 76 2.22 14.18 -8.88
C ASP A 76 2.53 12.69 -8.64
N SER A 77 3.48 12.41 -7.75
CA SER A 77 3.88 11.05 -7.41
C SER A 77 2.71 10.21 -6.86
N SER A 78 1.78 10.84 -6.14
CA SER A 78 0.62 10.20 -5.54
C SER A 78 -0.40 9.76 -6.60
N ALA A 79 -0.72 10.62 -7.57
CA ALA A 79 -1.56 10.24 -8.71
C ALA A 79 -0.84 9.26 -9.66
N ALA A 80 0.49 9.29 -9.74
CA ALA A 80 1.25 8.34 -10.54
C ALA A 80 1.39 6.95 -9.90
N ALA A 81 1.00 6.77 -8.63
CA ALA A 81 1.32 5.57 -7.84
C ALA A 81 0.81 4.24 -8.45
N GLN A 82 -0.29 4.30 -9.22
CA GLN A 82 -0.90 3.12 -9.86
C GLN A 82 -0.48 2.93 -11.32
N LEU A 83 0.31 3.83 -11.91
CA LEU A 83 0.86 3.61 -13.25
C LEU A 83 1.82 2.43 -13.21
N THR A 84 1.76 1.55 -14.21
CA THR A 84 2.62 0.38 -14.38
C THR A 84 4.09 0.76 -14.25
N ARG A 85 4.50 1.90 -14.83
CA ARG A 85 5.88 2.42 -14.73
C ARG A 85 6.35 2.68 -13.28
N VAL A 86 5.45 3.02 -12.36
CA VAL A 86 5.77 3.31 -10.95
C VAL A 86 5.52 2.09 -10.09
N ARG A 87 4.40 1.39 -10.32
CA ARG A 87 3.96 0.24 -9.54
C ARG A 87 4.82 -0.99 -9.80
N CYS A 88 5.05 -1.34 -11.05
CA CYS A 88 5.75 -2.55 -11.49
C CYS A 88 6.63 -2.26 -12.73
N PRO A 89 7.70 -1.43 -12.59
CA PRO A 89 8.53 -0.98 -13.70
C PRO A 89 9.18 -2.13 -14.50
N TRP A 90 9.48 -3.25 -13.84
CA TRP A 90 10.09 -4.43 -14.46
C TRP A 90 9.25 -5.05 -15.58
N VAL A 91 7.92 -4.90 -15.54
CA VAL A 91 7.02 -5.40 -16.61
C VAL A 91 7.31 -4.71 -17.94
N LEU A 92 7.69 -3.43 -17.92
CA LEU A 92 7.97 -2.65 -19.12
C LEU A 92 9.37 -2.92 -19.71
N THR A 93 10.27 -3.52 -18.91
CA THR A 93 11.65 -3.79 -19.32
C THR A 93 11.77 -5.01 -20.23
N ALA A 94 10.75 -5.86 -20.29
CA ALA A 94 10.76 -7.12 -21.04
C ALA A 94 10.90 -6.97 -22.56
N GLY A 95 10.52 -5.82 -23.13
CA GLY A 95 10.33 -5.67 -24.57
C GLY A 95 11.11 -4.55 -25.27
N ASN A 96 11.64 -3.55 -24.55
CA ASN A 96 12.33 -2.41 -25.17
C ASN A 96 13.49 -1.89 -24.31
N SER A 97 14.67 -1.78 -24.94
CA SER A 97 15.99 -1.43 -24.34
C SER A 97 16.09 -0.02 -23.72
N LEU A 98 15.05 0.81 -23.85
CA LEU A 98 15.09 2.22 -23.43
C LEU A 98 14.90 2.42 -21.91
N MET A 99 14.40 1.43 -21.18
CA MET A 99 14.15 1.57 -19.74
C MET A 99 14.94 0.54 -18.94
N LYS A 100 16.03 1.00 -18.31
CA LYS A 100 16.81 0.22 -17.34
C LYS A 100 16.25 0.43 -15.95
N VAL A 101 15.80 -0.65 -15.30
CA VAL A 101 15.39 -0.63 -13.89
C VAL A 101 16.61 -0.86 -13.03
N GLU A 102 16.87 0.04 -12.09
CA GLU A 102 17.88 -0.14 -11.06
C GLU A 102 17.26 -0.90 -9.88
N TYR A 103 17.78 -2.10 -9.62
CA TYR A 103 17.26 -2.98 -8.58
C TYR A 103 17.86 -2.64 -7.21
N THR A 104 17.36 -1.55 -6.61
CA THR A 104 17.63 -1.21 -5.21
C THR A 104 16.93 -2.20 -4.26
N PRO A 105 17.36 -2.36 -3.00
CA PRO A 105 16.73 -3.30 -2.06
C PRO A 105 15.21 -3.12 -1.92
N GLU A 106 14.72 -1.88 -1.98
CA GLU A 106 13.29 -1.56 -1.94
C GLU A 106 12.55 -2.03 -3.19
N VAL A 107 13.12 -1.81 -4.37
CA VAL A 107 12.55 -2.26 -5.65
C VAL A 107 12.54 -3.78 -5.72
N VAL A 108 13.59 -4.45 -5.26
CA VAL A 108 13.65 -5.92 -5.15
C VAL A 108 12.53 -6.42 -4.25
N LYS A 109 12.41 -5.87 -3.03
CA LYS A 109 11.33 -6.22 -2.10
C LYS A 109 9.95 -6.05 -2.73
N LYS A 110 9.72 -4.91 -3.41
CA LYS A 110 8.46 -4.62 -4.11
C LYS A 110 8.17 -5.64 -5.22
N ALA A 111 9.17 -6.00 -6.02
CA ALA A 111 9.05 -6.96 -7.12
C ALA A 111 8.65 -8.36 -6.64
N VAL A 112 9.29 -8.85 -5.57
CA VAL A 112 9.01 -10.18 -5.01
C VAL A 112 7.63 -10.25 -4.38
N ILE A 113 7.24 -9.21 -3.62
CA ILE A 113 5.90 -9.14 -3.01
C ILE A 113 4.83 -9.08 -4.10
N TRP A 114 5.07 -8.29 -5.15
CA TRP A 114 4.19 -8.25 -6.31
C TRP A 114 4.06 -9.62 -6.97
N LEU A 115 5.17 -10.31 -7.23
CA LEU A 115 5.18 -11.64 -7.86
C LEU A 115 4.44 -12.68 -6.99
N SER A 116 4.64 -12.64 -5.67
CA SER A 116 3.92 -13.48 -4.71
C SER A 116 2.41 -13.26 -4.76
N THR A 117 1.99 -12.01 -4.92
CA THR A 117 0.56 -11.64 -5.02
C THR A 117 -0.03 -12.08 -6.36
N GLU A 118 0.71 -11.89 -7.46
CA GLU A 118 0.26 -12.22 -8.81
C GLU A 118 0.13 -13.74 -9.01
N THR A 119 1.09 -14.52 -8.50
CA THR A 119 1.07 -15.99 -8.59
C THR A 119 0.20 -16.66 -7.53
N GLY A 120 -0.22 -15.91 -6.49
CA GLY A 120 -0.89 -16.45 -5.30
C GLY A 120 -0.02 -17.39 -4.46
N LYS A 121 1.30 -17.43 -4.70
CA LYS A 121 2.24 -18.28 -3.96
C LYS A 121 2.89 -17.48 -2.83
N PRO A 122 3.13 -18.08 -1.65
CA PRO A 122 3.95 -17.44 -0.62
C PRO A 122 5.36 -17.11 -1.12
N VAL A 123 5.97 -16.02 -0.63
CA VAL A 123 7.30 -15.55 -1.05
C VAL A 123 8.36 -16.66 -1.09
N LEU A 124 8.41 -17.52 -0.06
CA LEU A 124 9.39 -18.61 0.03
C LEU A 124 9.15 -19.75 -0.97
N ARG A 125 8.00 -19.80 -1.63
CA ARG A 125 7.59 -20.86 -2.55
C ARG A 125 7.75 -20.47 -4.02
N LEU A 126 8.14 -19.23 -4.30
CA LEU A 126 8.43 -18.75 -5.65
C LEU A 126 9.66 -19.46 -6.22
N GLN A 127 9.58 -19.89 -7.48
CA GLN A 127 10.67 -20.56 -8.20
C GLN A 127 11.22 -19.69 -9.32
N ASP A 128 12.40 -20.01 -9.84
CA ASP A 128 13.04 -19.24 -10.93
C ASP A 128 12.13 -19.07 -12.15
N ASP A 129 11.29 -20.08 -12.45
CA ASP A 129 10.35 -20.02 -13.57
C ASP A 129 9.25 -18.96 -13.35
N ASP A 130 8.78 -18.78 -12.11
CA ASP A 130 7.81 -17.72 -11.77
C ASP A 130 8.38 -16.32 -12.10
N TYR A 131 9.67 -16.10 -11.86
CA TYR A 131 10.32 -14.83 -12.19
C TYR A 131 10.47 -14.65 -13.71
N ARG A 132 10.80 -15.72 -14.44
CA ARG A 132 10.96 -15.66 -15.91
C ARG A 132 9.63 -15.39 -16.60
N ASP A 133 8.57 -16.08 -16.18
CA ASP A 133 7.22 -15.94 -16.75
C ASP A 133 6.64 -14.54 -16.54
N HIS A 134 7.07 -13.85 -15.48
CA HIS A 134 6.60 -12.50 -15.11
C HIS A 134 7.64 -11.39 -15.38
N HIS A 135 8.52 -11.56 -16.36
CA HIS A 135 9.44 -10.53 -16.85
C HIS A 135 10.50 -10.04 -15.84
N LEU A 136 10.83 -10.85 -14.84
CA LEU A 136 11.83 -10.56 -13.82
C LEU A 136 13.16 -11.29 -14.05
N THR A 137 13.44 -11.75 -15.27
CA THR A 137 14.71 -12.44 -15.61
C THR A 137 15.94 -11.60 -15.24
N GLN A 138 15.91 -10.30 -15.56
CA GLN A 138 17.01 -9.38 -15.23
C GLN A 138 17.24 -9.27 -13.71
N LEU A 139 16.19 -9.39 -12.90
CA LEU A 139 16.31 -9.36 -11.45
C LEU A 139 17.12 -10.58 -10.95
N ILE A 140 16.80 -11.78 -11.44
CA ILE A 140 17.54 -13.00 -11.10
C ILE A 140 18.99 -12.89 -11.57
N ASP A 141 19.22 -12.45 -12.80
CA ASP A 141 20.58 -12.34 -13.36
C ASP A 141 21.45 -11.36 -12.55
N THR A 142 20.86 -10.30 -12.01
CA THR A 142 21.58 -9.26 -11.26
C THR A 142 21.75 -9.60 -9.77
N GLN A 143 20.72 -10.16 -9.13
CA GLN A 143 20.66 -10.32 -7.67
C GLN A 143 20.87 -11.76 -7.20
N GLY A 144 20.91 -12.72 -8.12
CA GLY A 144 21.10 -14.15 -7.86
C GLY A 144 19.82 -14.98 -7.96
N PRO A 145 19.92 -16.30 -7.71
CA PRO A 145 18.81 -17.25 -7.88
C PRO A 145 17.63 -16.94 -6.95
N ALA A 146 16.41 -17.34 -7.34
CA ALA A 146 15.18 -16.97 -6.63
C ALA A 146 15.21 -17.39 -5.16
N HIS A 147 15.79 -18.54 -4.81
CA HIS A 147 15.81 -19.00 -3.41
C HIS A 147 16.53 -18.02 -2.47
N VAL A 148 17.66 -17.44 -2.88
CA VAL A 148 18.43 -16.48 -2.07
C VAL A 148 17.62 -15.20 -1.92
N LEU A 149 17.01 -14.77 -3.02
CA LEU A 149 16.28 -13.52 -3.12
C LEU A 149 14.97 -13.57 -2.29
N ASN A 150 14.22 -14.66 -2.40
CA ASN A 150 13.04 -14.95 -1.59
C ASN A 150 13.39 -14.97 -0.11
N LEU A 151 14.48 -15.65 0.27
CA LEU A 151 14.90 -15.73 1.66
C LEU A 151 15.30 -14.36 2.21
N ARG A 152 15.99 -13.54 1.41
CA ARG A 152 16.36 -12.16 1.77
C ARG A 152 15.12 -11.32 2.03
N VAL A 153 14.18 -11.29 1.09
CA VAL A 153 12.94 -10.51 1.23
C VAL A 153 12.08 -11.02 2.38
N TYR A 154 11.98 -12.35 2.57
CA TYR A 154 11.28 -12.94 3.70
C TYR A 154 11.87 -12.49 5.04
N LYS A 155 13.20 -12.53 5.17
CA LYS A 155 13.89 -12.06 6.39
C LYS A 155 13.63 -10.57 6.61
N ASP A 156 13.70 -9.75 5.58
CA ASP A 156 13.44 -8.32 5.71
C ASP A 156 11.99 -8.01 6.10
N LEU A 157 11.02 -8.82 5.66
CA LEU A 157 9.63 -8.74 6.15
C LEU A 157 9.53 -9.19 7.60
N ASN A 158 10.13 -10.32 7.95
CA ASN A 158 10.07 -10.88 9.30
C ASN A 158 10.71 -9.94 10.33
N ARG A 159 11.82 -9.28 9.98
CA ARG A 159 12.49 -8.27 10.81
C ARG A 159 11.66 -7.03 11.13
N THR A 160 10.58 -6.78 10.38
CA THR A 160 9.65 -5.69 10.72
C THR A 160 8.62 -6.11 11.76
N LEU A 161 8.45 -7.41 11.99
CA LEU A 161 7.61 -7.92 13.06
C LEU A 161 8.37 -7.83 14.38
N THR A 162 7.74 -7.28 15.40
CA THR A 162 8.32 -7.20 16.74
C THR A 162 7.43 -7.96 17.72
N GLY A 163 8.05 -8.61 18.70
CA GLY A 163 7.34 -9.20 19.84
C GLY A 163 7.02 -8.18 20.95
N TRP A 164 7.27 -6.89 20.69
CA TRP A 164 7.15 -5.80 21.66
C TRP A 164 6.21 -4.73 21.09
N PRO A 165 4.88 -4.95 21.09
CA PRO A 165 3.92 -4.04 20.49
C PRO A 165 3.96 -2.62 21.09
N GLY A 166 4.25 -2.49 22.39
CA GLY A 166 4.40 -1.20 23.05
C GLY A 166 5.85 -0.71 23.21
N GLY A 167 6.83 -1.54 22.83
CA GLY A 167 8.25 -1.26 22.91
C GLY A 167 8.98 -1.87 24.10
N ARG A 168 10.32 -1.87 24.06
CA ARG A 168 11.17 -2.46 25.12
C ARG A 168 11.70 -1.39 26.08
N THR A 169 11.19 -1.38 27.30
CA THR A 169 11.45 -0.36 28.34
C THR A 169 12.86 -0.38 28.93
N GLU A 170 13.59 -1.50 28.87
CA GLU A 170 14.82 -1.71 29.67
C GLU A 170 16.17 -1.66 28.93
N SER A 171 16.28 -1.13 27.71
CA SER A 171 17.62 -1.01 27.11
C SER A 171 18.32 0.28 27.54
N LYS A 172 19.24 0.17 28.53
CA LYS A 172 20.31 1.17 28.78
C LYS A 172 21.20 1.44 27.56
N THR A 173 21.01 0.69 26.47
CA THR A 173 21.66 0.88 25.19
C THR A 173 20.80 1.81 24.35
N ALA A 174 21.28 3.03 24.10
CA ALA A 174 20.82 3.86 23.00
C ALA A 174 21.21 3.13 21.69
N CYS A 175 20.38 2.18 21.26
CA CYS A 175 20.59 1.47 20.01
C CYS A 175 19.90 2.24 18.89
N THR A 176 20.64 3.14 18.26
CA THR A 176 20.37 3.62 16.89
C THR A 176 20.71 2.55 15.85
N GLY A 177 20.43 1.27 16.17
CA GLY A 177 20.90 0.12 15.42
C GLY A 177 19.98 -1.10 15.60
N PRO A 178 20.13 -2.10 14.73
CA PRO A 178 19.19 -3.20 14.65
C PRO A 178 19.30 -4.09 15.91
N MET A 179 18.16 -4.45 16.53
CA MET A 179 18.08 -5.19 17.82
C MET A 179 17.76 -6.66 17.60
N GLN A 180 18.29 -7.58 18.41
CA GLN A 180 18.03 -9.02 18.24
C GLN A 180 16.52 -9.33 18.27
N HIS A 181 16.03 -10.01 17.23
CA HIS A 181 14.62 -10.35 17.07
C HIS A 181 14.18 -11.28 18.20
N PRO A 182 13.04 -11.00 18.87
CA PRO A 182 12.65 -11.69 20.10
C PRO A 182 12.38 -13.19 19.89
N THR A 183 12.00 -13.61 18.69
CA THR A 183 11.74 -15.03 18.36
C THR A 183 12.71 -15.65 17.35
N LEU A 184 13.55 -14.87 16.66
CA LEU A 184 14.46 -15.37 15.63
C LEU A 184 15.90 -15.21 16.12
N LYS A 185 16.51 -16.32 16.55
CA LYS A 185 17.89 -16.32 17.05
C LYS A 185 18.85 -15.84 15.96
N GLY A 186 19.50 -14.71 16.21
CA GLY A 186 20.60 -14.18 15.38
C GLY A 186 20.16 -13.20 14.29
N GLU A 187 18.89 -12.84 14.21
CA GLU A 187 18.41 -11.78 13.31
C GLU A 187 18.11 -10.51 14.08
N PHE A 188 18.15 -9.35 13.41
CA PHE A 188 17.98 -8.05 14.05
C PHE A 188 16.82 -7.23 13.43
N THR A 189 16.00 -6.56 14.25
CA THR A 189 14.85 -5.71 13.87
C THR A 189 15.23 -4.23 13.83
N HIS A 190 14.69 -3.48 12.87
CA HIS A 190 14.80 -2.01 12.82
C HIS A 190 13.74 -1.36 13.71
N TYR A 191 13.92 -1.47 15.03
CA TYR A 191 13.02 -0.91 16.03
C TYR A 191 13.56 0.42 16.56
N ASP A 192 12.73 1.46 16.60
CA ASP A 192 13.07 2.73 17.23
C ASP A 192 12.68 2.72 18.72
N ASN A 193 13.69 2.73 19.59
CA ASN A 193 13.52 2.75 21.04
C ASN A 193 12.91 4.05 21.58
N SER A 194 12.85 5.14 20.80
CA SER A 194 12.14 6.37 21.21
C SER A 194 10.67 6.11 21.54
N ILE A 195 10.13 5.04 20.96
CA ILE A 195 8.75 4.58 21.09
C ILE A 195 8.56 3.75 22.38
N ALA A 196 9.63 3.28 23.02
CA ALA A 196 9.60 2.34 24.14
C ALA A 196 9.49 3.00 25.51
N THR A 197 8.43 3.78 25.71
CA THR A 197 8.04 4.33 27.02
C THR A 197 6.75 3.70 27.50
N GLN A 198 6.41 3.87 28.77
CA GLN A 198 5.10 3.46 29.27
C GLN A 198 4.00 4.22 28.52
N LYS A 199 3.29 3.54 27.62
CA LYS A 199 2.20 4.12 26.85
C LYS A 199 0.85 3.88 27.49
N ARG A 200 -0.08 4.77 27.14
CA ARG A 200 -1.52 4.53 27.27
C ARG A 200 -2.03 3.98 25.94
N VAL A 201 -2.57 2.77 25.97
CA VAL A 201 -3.08 2.06 24.80
C VAL A 201 -4.58 1.92 24.96
N VAL A 202 -5.33 2.29 23.93
CA VAL A 202 -6.78 2.07 23.86
C VAL A 202 -7.02 0.99 22.80
N ILE A 203 -7.72 -0.07 23.20
CA ILE A 203 -8.11 -1.17 22.32
C ILE A 203 -9.60 -1.04 22.07
N PHE A 204 -9.96 -0.92 20.80
CA PHE A 204 -11.36 -0.93 20.38
C PHE A 204 -11.78 -2.35 20.07
N SER A 205 -12.61 -2.93 20.94
CA SER A 205 -13.15 -4.27 20.77
C SER A 205 -14.58 -4.17 20.25
N PRO A 206 -14.88 -4.58 19.01
CA PRO A 206 -16.22 -4.50 18.45
C PRO A 206 -17.17 -5.55 19.07
N HIS A 207 -16.64 -6.61 19.66
CA HIS A 207 -17.36 -7.60 20.45
C HIS A 207 -16.50 -8.04 21.67
N PRO A 208 -17.06 -8.30 22.86
CA PRO A 208 -16.30 -8.72 24.05
C PRO A 208 -15.43 -9.97 23.87
N ASP A 209 -15.82 -10.85 22.95
CA ASP A 209 -15.01 -12.02 22.64
C ASP A 209 -13.74 -11.68 21.84
N ASP A 210 -13.69 -10.55 21.13
CA ASP A 210 -12.59 -10.25 20.20
C ASP A 210 -11.29 -9.87 20.92
N ASP A 211 -11.36 -9.19 22.06
CA ASP A 211 -10.18 -8.86 22.87
C ASP A 211 -9.65 -10.07 23.64
N VAL A 212 -10.47 -11.10 23.88
CA VAL A 212 -10.02 -12.36 24.50
C VAL A 212 -9.51 -13.35 23.43
N ILE A 213 -10.31 -13.60 22.39
CA ILE A 213 -10.06 -14.67 21.40
C ILE A 213 -9.10 -14.20 20.29
N SER A 214 -9.21 -12.96 19.84
CA SER A 214 -8.37 -12.45 18.74
C SER A 214 -7.11 -11.76 19.27
N MET A 215 -7.29 -10.77 20.16
CA MET A 215 -6.19 -9.89 20.61
C MET A 215 -5.66 -10.18 22.01
N GLY A 216 -6.13 -11.25 22.67
CA GLY A 216 -5.78 -11.55 24.06
C GLY A 216 -4.28 -11.72 24.29
N GLY A 217 -3.58 -12.36 23.36
CA GLY A 217 -2.12 -12.51 23.44
C GLY A 217 -1.38 -11.17 23.40
N THR A 218 -1.83 -10.23 22.56
CA THR A 218 -1.25 -8.88 22.47
C THR A 218 -1.60 -8.04 23.70
N LEU A 219 -2.85 -8.16 24.19
CA LEU A 219 -3.35 -7.50 25.39
C LEU A 219 -2.51 -7.88 26.62
N ILE A 220 -2.36 -9.18 26.87
CA ILE A 220 -1.55 -9.72 27.97
C ILE A 220 -0.12 -9.21 27.85
N ARG A 221 0.46 -9.23 26.65
CA ARG A 221 1.82 -8.74 26.44
C ARG A 221 1.99 -7.25 26.72
N LEU A 222 1.01 -6.41 26.39
CA LEU A 222 1.06 -4.99 26.72
C LEU A 222 0.97 -4.74 28.22
N CYS A 223 0.12 -5.51 28.93
CA CYS A 223 0.01 -5.46 30.38
C CYS A 223 1.30 -5.95 31.07
N ASP A 224 1.86 -7.08 30.65
CA ASP A 224 3.14 -7.62 31.13
C ASP A 224 4.30 -6.63 30.93
N GLN A 225 4.24 -5.84 29.86
CA GLN A 225 5.22 -4.78 29.54
C GLN A 225 5.03 -3.50 30.39
N GLY A 226 4.02 -3.46 31.26
CA GLY A 226 3.75 -2.33 32.15
C GLY A 226 3.04 -1.16 31.47
N HIS A 227 2.48 -1.34 30.28
CA HIS A 227 1.67 -0.31 29.61
C HIS A 227 0.30 -0.17 30.28
N THR A 228 -0.25 1.04 30.25
CA THR A 228 -1.62 1.29 30.70
C THR A 228 -2.57 0.96 29.55
N VAL A 229 -3.30 -0.14 29.67
CA VAL A 229 -4.21 -0.60 28.61
C VAL A 229 -5.66 -0.38 29.03
N HIS A 230 -6.46 0.21 28.14
CA HIS A 230 -7.89 0.37 28.29
C HIS A 230 -8.60 -0.33 27.14
N VAL A 231 -9.60 -1.15 27.45
CA VAL A 231 -10.47 -1.77 26.44
C VAL A 231 -11.75 -0.96 26.36
N CYS A 232 -12.13 -0.57 25.14
CA CYS A 232 -13.37 0.12 24.84
C CYS A 232 -14.24 -0.80 23.98
N TYR A 233 -15.31 -1.32 24.59
CA TYR A 233 -16.32 -2.08 23.87
C TYR A 233 -17.18 -1.15 23.03
N GLN A 234 -17.21 -1.38 21.72
CA GLN A 234 -18.02 -0.59 20.79
C GLN A 234 -19.44 -1.14 20.76
N THR A 235 -20.37 -0.46 21.44
CA THR A 235 -21.79 -0.82 21.42
C THR A 235 -22.56 0.08 20.45
N SER A 236 -23.40 -0.52 19.60
CA SER A 236 -24.26 0.21 18.66
C SER A 236 -25.68 0.47 19.20
N GLY A 237 -25.92 0.14 20.47
CA GLY A 237 -27.24 0.20 21.12
C GLY A 237 -28.22 -0.91 20.71
N ASN A 238 -27.88 -1.73 19.69
CA ASN A 238 -28.70 -2.86 19.23
C ASN A 238 -28.06 -4.24 19.50
N ILE A 239 -26.75 -4.26 19.78
CA ILE A 239 -26.02 -5.46 20.21
C ILE A 239 -25.79 -5.27 21.72
N ALA A 240 -26.60 -5.95 22.53
CA ALA A 240 -26.43 -5.97 23.97
C ALA A 240 -25.21 -6.85 24.27
N VAL A 241 -24.15 -6.24 24.78
CA VAL A 241 -23.13 -6.95 25.56
C VAL A 241 -23.77 -7.20 26.92
N SER A 242 -23.88 -8.47 27.33
CA SER A 242 -24.31 -8.84 28.68
C SER A 242 -23.31 -8.28 29.71
N ASP A 243 -23.80 -7.71 30.81
CA ASP A 243 -22.94 -7.25 31.92
C ASP A 243 -22.26 -8.42 32.68
N ASP A 244 -22.66 -9.67 32.39
CA ASP A 244 -22.25 -10.88 33.12
C ASP A 244 -21.08 -11.66 32.47
N ASP A 245 -20.50 -11.17 31.37
CA ASP A 245 -19.32 -11.76 30.69
C ASP A 245 -18.08 -10.86 30.78
#